data_AF-A0AA91H0E2-F1
#
_entry.id   AF-A0AA91H0E2-F1
#
_cell.length_a   1.000
_cell.length_b   1.000
_cell.length_c   1.000
_cell.angle_alpha   90.00
_cell.angle_beta   90.00
_cell.angle_gamma   90.00
#
_symmetry.space_group_name_H-M   'P 1'
#
loop_
_entity.id
_entity.type
_entity.pdbx_description
1 polymer ?
#
loop_
_entity_poly.entity_id
_entity_poly.type
_entity_poly.pdbx_seq_one_letter_code
_entity_poly.pdbx_strand_id
1 'polypeptide(L)' 'MKQKDTEFIEHFQVLALDGKNDRICFIVPENPSSSKPCWCRANQRMRVGMVVKGRLVPQDNPEILPMLVIEN' A
#
# COMPACT_ATOMS: atom_id res chain seq x y z
N MET A 1 18.13 -8.93 12.93
CA MET A 1 18.27 -9.67 11.66
C MET A 1 17.23 -9.15 10.68
N LYS A 2 17.70 -8.66 9.51
CA LYS A 2 17.00 -8.38 8.23
C LYS A 2 15.78 -7.41 8.21
N GLN A 3 16.04 -6.10 8.28
CA GLN A 3 15.29 -5.10 7.51
C GLN A 3 15.87 -5.08 6.08
N LYS A 4 15.44 -5.98 5.19
CA LYS A 4 15.94 -6.01 3.80
C LYS A 4 14.88 -5.91 2.71
N ASP A 5 13.60 -5.84 3.05
CA ASP A 5 12.53 -5.90 2.04
C ASP A 5 11.62 -4.66 2.01
N THR A 6 12.05 -3.53 2.60
CA THR A 6 11.30 -2.26 2.60
C THR A 6 11.64 -1.30 1.45
N GLU A 7 12.53 -1.69 0.53
CA GLU A 7 13.03 -0.82 -0.54
C GLU A 7 12.38 -1.07 -1.92
N PHE A 8 11.48 -2.04 -2.05
CA PHE A 8 10.91 -2.35 -3.37
C PHE A 8 9.79 -1.36 -3.73
N ILE A 9 10.01 -0.60 -4.80
CA ILE A 9 8.99 0.27 -5.40
C ILE A 9 8.22 -0.52 -6.44
N GLU A 10 6.90 -0.48 -6.33
CA GLU A 10 5.96 -1.23 -7.14
C GLU A 10 4.78 -0.35 -7.59
N HIS A 11 4.10 -0.78 -8.66
CA HIS A 11 2.81 -0.23 -9.05
C HIS A 11 1.67 -1.02 -8.40
N PHE A 12 0.79 -0.29 -7.72
CA PHE A 12 -0.37 -0.82 -7.04
C PHE A 12 -1.64 -0.21 -7.62
N GLN A 13 -2.62 -1.06 -7.91
CA GLN A 13 -3.97 -0.64 -8.23
C GLN A 13 -4.82 -0.56 -6.96
N VAL A 14 -5.55 0.54 -6.79
CA VAL A 14 -6.52 0.72 -5.70
C VAL A 14 -7.86 0.13 -6.09
N LEU A 15 -8.34 -0.86 -5.34
CA LEU A 15 -9.63 -1.51 -5.62
C LEU A 15 -10.75 -1.12 -4.66
N ALA A 16 -10.42 -0.71 -3.44
CA ALA A 16 -11.42 -0.26 -2.47
C ALA A 16 -10.86 0.81 -1.53
N LEU A 17 -11.77 1.59 -0.93
CA LEU A 17 -11.50 2.52 0.16
C LEU A 17 -12.33 2.12 1.37
N ASP A 18 -11.82 2.36 2.57
CA ASP A 18 -12.67 2.39 3.76
C ASP A 18 -13.50 3.67 3.68
N GLY A 19 -14.80 3.56 3.37
CA GLY A 19 -15.65 4.69 2.91
C GLY A 19 -15.72 5.91 3.84
N LYS A 20 -15.14 5.86 5.06
CA LYS A 20 -14.99 6.97 5.99
C LYS A 20 -13.62 7.67 5.91
N ASN A 21 -12.61 7.05 5.31
CA ASN A 21 -11.24 7.53 5.23
C ASN A 21 -10.64 7.24 3.85
N ASP A 22 -10.54 8.29 3.04
CA ASP A 22 -9.97 8.24 1.68
C ASP A 22 -8.47 7.91 1.63
N ARG A 23 -7.81 7.69 2.78
CA ARG A 23 -6.42 7.23 2.88
C ARG A 23 -6.28 5.77 3.27
N ILE A 24 -7.36 5.09 3.69
CA ILE A 24 -7.32 3.65 3.94
C ILE A 24 -7.86 2.96 2.69
N CYS A 25 -7.00 2.15 2.06
CA CYS A 25 -7.31 1.54 0.77
C CYS A 25 -6.89 0.08 0.69
N PHE A 26 -7.63 -0.68 -0.10
CA PHE A 26 -7.24 -2.03 -0.51
C PHE A 26 -6.51 -1.94 -1.83
N ILE A 27 -5.30 -2.48 -1.86
CA ILE A 27 -4.42 -2.42 -3.03
C ILE A 27 -4.04 -3.82 -3.52
N VAL A 28 -3.80 -3.91 -4.82
CA VAL A 28 -3.29 -5.11 -5.50
C VAL A 28 -2.06 -4.72 -6.31
N PRO A 29 -0.97 -5.49 -6.23
CA PRO A 29 0.19 -5.28 -7.11
C PRO A 29 -0.18 -5.54 -8.58
N GLU A 30 0.20 -4.65 -9.51
CA GLU A 30 -0.11 -4.85 -10.94
C GLU A 30 0.64 -6.05 -11.56
N ASN A 31 1.80 -6.39 -11.00
CA ASN A 31 2.55 -7.58 -11.37
C ASN A 31 2.55 -8.56 -10.18
N PRO A 32 2.41 -9.88 -10.40
CA PRO A 32 2.58 -10.87 -9.34
C PRO A 32 4.03 -10.83 -8.84
N SER A 33 4.27 -10.01 -7.83
CA SER A 33 5.57 -9.65 -7.29
C SER A 33 5.68 -10.04 -5.80
N SER A 34 6.63 -9.45 -5.09
CA SER A 34 6.88 -9.67 -3.66
C SER A 34 5.71 -9.30 -2.76
N SER A 35 4.88 -8.33 -3.15
CA SER A 35 3.77 -7.86 -2.33
C SER A 35 2.52 -8.72 -2.52
N LYS A 36 1.74 -8.89 -1.45
CA LYS A 36 0.41 -9.50 -1.52
C LYS A 36 -0.67 -8.41 -1.48
N PRO A 37 -1.85 -8.65 -2.06
CA PRO A 37 -3.01 -7.78 -1.86
C PRO A 37 -3.27 -7.53 -0.37
N CYS A 38 -3.47 -6.28 0.02
CA CYS A 38 -3.69 -5.93 1.41
C CYS A 38 -4.44 -4.60 1.58
N TRP A 39 -4.99 -4.42 2.79
CA TRP A 39 -5.40 -3.11 3.28
C TRP A 39 -4.19 -2.34 3.78
N CYS A 40 -4.09 -1.07 3.43
CA CYS A 40 -3.01 -0.19 3.85
C CYS A 40 -3.51 1.23 4.08
N ARG A 41 -2.68 2.03 4.76
CA ARG A 41 -2.87 3.47 4.90
C ARG A 41 -1.92 4.21 3.98
N ALA A 42 -2.44 4.96 3.03
CA ALA A 42 -1.66 5.81 2.15
C ALA A 42 -1.22 7.11 2.83
N ASN A 43 -0.05 7.62 2.46
CA ASN A 43 0.44 8.95 2.87
C ASN A 43 -0.36 10.12 2.25
N GLN A 44 -1.21 9.84 1.24
CA GLN A 44 -2.07 10.81 0.58
C GLN A 44 -3.47 10.24 0.28
N ARG A 45 -4.38 11.09 -0.22
CA ARG A 45 -5.75 10.69 -0.57
C ARG A 45 -5.76 9.81 -1.81
N MET A 46 -6.61 8.78 -1.77
CA MET A 46 -6.71 7.76 -2.81
C MET A 46 -8.10 7.78 -3.46
N ARG A 47 -8.20 7.18 -4.65
CA ARG A 47 -9.46 6.90 -5.33
C ARG A 47 -9.43 5.49 -5.90
N VAL A 48 -10.58 4.83 -5.91
CA VAL A 48 -10.74 3.53 -6.58
C VAL A 48 -10.39 3.68 -8.06
N GLY A 49 -9.66 2.71 -8.60
CA GLY A 49 -9.17 2.70 -9.98
C GLY A 49 -7.86 3.44 -10.20
N MET A 50 -7.32 4.15 -9.20
CA MET A 50 -5.98 4.74 -9.31
C MET A 50 -4.92 3.65 -9.37
N VAL A 51 -3.93 3.85 -10.22
CA VAL A 51 -2.65 3.14 -10.19
C VAL A 51 -1.62 4.08 -9.60
N VAL A 52 -0.90 3.62 -8.57
CA VAL A 52 0.12 4.41 -7.88
C VAL A 52 1.43 3.66 -7.81
N LYS A 53 2.53 4.40 -7.95
CA LYS A 53 3.88 3.87 -7.74
C LYS A 53 4.31 4.18 -6.32
N GLY A 54 4.71 3.17 -5.56
CA GLY A 54 5.08 3.38 -4.16
C GLY A 54 5.68 2.15 -3.51
N ARG A 55 5.88 2.22 -2.20
CA ARG A 55 6.37 1.13 -1.37
C ARG A 55 5.43 0.85 -0.21
N LEU A 56 5.29 -0.43 0.12
CA LEU A 56 4.56 -0.88 1.30
C LEU A 56 5.51 -1.02 2.48
N VAL A 57 5.26 -0.27 3.54
CA VAL A 57 6.05 -0.28 4.77
C VAL A 57 5.26 -1.03 5.85
N PRO A 58 5.65 -2.27 6.21
CA PRO A 58 5.03 -2.98 7.31
C PRO A 58 5.22 -2.22 8.63
N GLN A 59 4.33 -2.44 9.58
CA GLN A 59 4.38 -1.83 10.91
C GLN A 59 4.82 -2.88 11.93
N ASP A 60 5.53 -2.45 12.97
CA ASP A 60 5.99 -3.35 14.03
C ASP A 60 4.82 -3.96 14.83
N ASN A 61 3.69 -3.24 14.91
CA ASN A 61 2.46 -3.73 15.51
C ASN A 61 1.52 -4.28 14.41
N PRO A 62 1.15 -5.58 14.45
CA PRO A 62 0.27 -6.19 13.45
C PRO A 62 -1.18 -5.67 13.46
N GLU A 63 -1.60 -4.99 14.53
CA GLU A 63 -2.91 -4.33 14.59
C GLU A 63 -2.95 -3.03 13.76
N ILE A 64 -1.79 -2.54 13.31
CA ILE A 64 -1.67 -1.33 12.51
C ILE A 64 -1.52 -1.72 11.05
N LEU A 65 -2.38 -1.15 10.19
CA LEU A 65 -2.29 -1.33 8.75
C LEU A 65 -0.90 -0.90 8.23
N PRO A 66 -0.30 -1.63 7.26
CA PRO A 66 0.88 -1.18 6.55
C PRO A 66 0.71 0.23 5.98
N MET A 67 1.80 0.98 5.89
CA MET A 67 1.78 2.30 5.25
C MET A 67 2.17 2.17 3.78
N LEU A 68 1.33 2.67 2.88
CA LEU A 68 1.68 2.87 1.46
C LEU A 68 2.28 4.26 1.31
N VAL A 69 3.59 4.31 1.04
CA VAL A 69 4.30 5.55 0.73
C VAL A 69 4.34 5.71 -0.78
N ILE A 70 3.55 6.65 -1.30
CA ILE A 70 3.49 6.95 -2.72
C ILE A 70 4.62 7.92 -3.06
N GLU A 71 5.36 7.60 -4.11
CA GLU A 71 6.47 8.39 -4.64
C GLU A 71 5.95 9.19 -5.86
N ASN A 72 6.25 10.49 -5.92
CA ASN A 72 5.87 11.37 -7.04
C ASN A 72 6.96 11.45 -8.10
#